data_AF-A0A8T1TJ85-F1
#
_entry.id   AF-A0A8T1TJ85-F1
#
_cell.length_a   1.000
_cell.length_b   1.000
_cell.length_c   1.000
_cell.angle_alpha   90.00
_cell.angle_beta   90.00
_cell.angle_gamma   90.00
#
_symmetry.space_group_name_H-M   'P 1'
#
loop_
_entity.id
_entity.type
_entity.pdbx_description
1 polymer ?
#
loop_
_entity_poly.entity_id
_entity_poly.type
_entity_poly.pdbx_seq_one_letter_code
_entity_poly.pdbx_strand_id
1 'polypeptide(L)'
;MADPGAGSLHGGDAGLPCPPEEQELSQRLRRLYPAVNQAETPLPRSWSPKDKYNYIGLSQGNLRVHYKGHGKNHKDAASVRATHPIPAACGIYYFEVKIVSKGRDGYMGIGLSAQGVN
;
A
#
# COMPACT_ATOMS: atom_id res chain seq x y z
N MET A 1 -9.31 50.86 24.72
CA MET A 1 -9.32 49.97 25.89
C MET A 1 -10.51 49.04 25.71
N ALA A 2 -10.45 47.72 25.61
CA ALA A 2 -9.40 46.73 25.48
C ALA A 2 -10.06 45.51 24.79
N ASP A 3 -9.33 44.83 23.91
CA ASP A 3 -9.61 43.44 23.49
C ASP A 3 -9.32 42.52 24.71
N PRO A 4 -9.98 41.35 24.83
CA PRO A 4 -9.15 40.16 24.65
C PRO A 4 -9.86 39.00 23.94
N GLY A 5 -9.19 38.50 22.90
CA GLY A 5 -9.43 37.21 22.28
C GLY A 5 -9.18 36.05 23.25
N ALA A 6 -10.14 35.13 23.28
CA ALA A 6 -9.95 33.80 23.83
C ALA A 6 -9.36 32.89 22.75
N GLY A 7 -8.04 32.93 22.59
CA GLY A 7 -7.30 31.88 21.93
C GLY A 7 -7.30 30.65 22.84
N SER A 8 -8.17 29.68 22.56
CA SER A 8 -8.05 28.36 23.18
C SER A 8 -6.97 27.58 22.45
N LEU A 9 -5.96 27.21 23.24
CA LEU A 9 -4.69 26.65 22.85
C LEU A 9 -4.85 25.34 22.08
N HIS A 10 -3.96 25.16 21.12
CA HIS A 10 -3.73 23.94 20.37
C HIS A 10 -3.45 22.81 21.37
N GLY A 11 -4.44 21.96 21.60
CA GLY A 11 -4.24 20.66 22.23
C GLY A 11 -3.40 19.83 21.28
N GLY A 12 -2.11 19.69 21.62
CA GLY A 12 -1.19 18.81 20.93
C GLY A 12 -1.82 17.42 20.82
N ASP A 13 -2.04 17.00 19.58
CA ASP A 13 -2.27 15.61 19.22
C ASP A 13 -1.07 14.82 19.75
N ALA A 14 -1.22 14.24 20.94
CA ALA A 14 -0.26 13.32 21.52
C ALA A 14 -0.35 12.04 20.67
N GLY A 15 0.29 12.11 19.51
CA GLY A 15 0.32 11.06 18.51
C GLY A 15 0.76 9.77 19.18
N LEU A 16 -0.14 8.78 19.13
CA LEU A 16 0.18 7.42 19.55
C LEU A 16 1.51 7.01 18.90
N PRO A 17 2.45 6.42 19.65
CA PRO A 17 3.70 5.96 19.08
C PRO A 17 3.40 5.01 17.92
N CYS A 18 4.03 5.27 16.77
CA CYS A 18 3.88 4.46 15.58
C CYS A 18 4.20 2.98 15.90
N PRO A 19 3.42 2.01 15.39
CA PRO A 19 3.64 0.60 15.66
C PRO A 19 5.07 0.17 15.35
N PRO A 20 5.68 -0.73 16.15
CA PRO A 20 7.06 -1.17 15.93
C PRO A 20 7.33 -1.68 14.50
N GLU A 21 6.36 -2.37 13.90
CA GLU A 21 6.44 -2.89 12.54
C GLU A 21 6.61 -1.78 11.48
N GLU A 22 5.93 -0.64 11.66
CA GLU A 22 6.03 0.50 10.74
C GLU A 22 7.37 1.21 10.85
N GLN A 23 7.94 1.25 12.07
CA GLN A 23 9.27 1.80 12.31
C GLN A 23 10.34 0.93 11.64
N GLU A 24 10.28 -0.39 11.83
CA GLU A 24 11.20 -1.33 11.20
C GLU A 24 11.13 -1.25 9.67
N LEU A 25 9.91 -1.25 9.11
CA LEU A 25 9.72 -1.09 7.67
C LEU A 25 10.31 0.23 7.16
N SER A 26 10.06 1.34 7.86
CA SER A 26 10.57 2.65 7.46
C SER A 26 12.11 2.70 7.48
N GLN A 27 12.75 2.10 8.47
CA GLN A 27 14.21 1.98 8.54
C GLN A 27 14.75 1.12 7.39
N ARG A 28 14.11 -0.04 7.12
CA ARG A 28 14.50 -0.92 6.03
C ARG A 28 14.40 -0.23 4.67
N LEU A 29 13.30 0.49 4.40
CA LEU A 29 13.11 1.22 3.16
C LEU A 29 14.15 2.34 2.97
N ARG A 30 14.50 3.07 4.04
CA ARG A 30 15.58 4.08 3.98
C ARG A 30 16.94 3.45 3.66
N ARG A 31 17.23 2.26 4.18
CA ARG A 31 18.46 1.54 3.88
C ARG A 31 18.52 1.02 2.45
N LEU A 32 17.41 0.50 1.92
CA LEU A 32 17.34 -0.06 0.57
C LEU A 32 17.29 1.01 -0.52
N TYR A 33 16.56 2.10 -0.27
CA TYR A 33 16.29 3.14 -1.24
C TYR A 33 16.69 4.53 -0.70
N PRO A 34 17.99 4.77 -0.41
CA PRO A 34 18.45 5.98 0.26
C PRO A 34 18.26 7.26 -0.55
N ALA A 35 18.15 7.16 -1.88
CA ALA A 35 17.94 8.30 -2.77
C ALA A 35 16.45 8.72 -2.89
N VAL A 36 15.51 7.97 -2.32
CA VAL A 36 14.07 8.25 -2.45
C VAL A 36 13.61 9.26 -1.40
N ASN A 37 13.15 10.43 -1.84
CA ASN A 37 12.41 11.35 -1.00
C ASN A 37 10.94 10.90 -0.87
N GLN A 38 10.62 10.22 0.23
CA GLN A 38 9.29 9.66 0.47
C GLN A 38 8.19 10.71 0.72
N ALA A 39 8.53 11.97 0.99
CA ALA A 39 7.55 13.05 1.10
C ALA A 39 7.02 13.49 -0.28
N GLU A 40 7.84 13.37 -1.32
CA GLU A 40 7.49 13.72 -2.70
C GLU A 40 7.02 12.50 -3.51
N THR A 41 7.76 11.39 -3.36
CA THR A 41 7.52 10.13 -4.09
C THR A 41 7.44 8.97 -3.11
N PRO A 42 6.30 8.80 -2.42
CA PRO A 42 6.13 7.74 -1.44
C PRO A 42 6.29 6.36 -2.08
N LEU A 43 6.94 5.45 -1.35
CA LEU A 43 7.10 4.06 -1.76
C LEU A 43 5.79 3.27 -1.56
N PRO A 44 5.49 2.28 -2.42
CA PRO A 44 4.39 1.36 -2.16
C PRO A 44 4.67 0.50 -0.93
N ARG A 45 3.75 0.53 0.03
CA ARG A 45 3.84 -0.21 1.31
C ARG A 45 2.74 -1.25 1.51
N SER A 46 1.66 -1.16 0.74
CA SER A 46 0.52 -2.08 0.81
C SER A 46 -0.26 -2.10 -0.50
N TRP A 47 -1.19 -3.05 -0.64
CA TRP A 47 -2.18 -3.04 -1.70
C TRP A 47 -3.18 -1.90 -1.51
N SER A 48 -3.67 -1.34 -2.61
CA SER A 48 -4.63 -0.23 -2.59
C SER A 48 -6.04 -0.74 -2.33
N PRO A 49 -6.76 -0.25 -1.30
CA PRO A 49 -8.17 -0.60 -1.09
C PRO A 49 -9.09 0.04 -2.13
N LYS A 50 -8.63 1.10 -2.80
CA LYS A 50 -9.38 1.84 -3.83
C LYS A 50 -9.07 1.33 -5.24
N ASP A 51 -7.79 1.10 -5.52
CA ASP A 51 -7.31 0.73 -6.85
C ASP A 51 -7.22 -0.80 -6.99
N LYS A 52 -8.38 -1.43 -6.96
CA LYS A 52 -8.55 -2.88 -7.05
C LYS A 52 -9.89 -3.23 -7.70
N TYR A 53 -9.94 -4.39 -8.33
CA TYR A 53 -11.22 -4.92 -8.81
C TYR A 53 -12.13 -5.38 -7.65
N ASN A 54 -13.43 -5.44 -7.91
CA ASN A 54 -14.45 -5.77 -6.89
C ASN A 54 -14.32 -7.20 -6.36
N TYR A 55 -13.77 -8.13 -7.14
CA TYR A 55 -13.50 -9.51 -6.74
C TYR A 55 -12.24 -9.67 -5.88
N ILE A 56 -11.55 -8.58 -5.53
CA ILE A 56 -10.43 -8.61 -4.60
C ILE A 56 -10.88 -8.19 -3.19
N GLY A 57 -10.60 -9.06 -2.22
CA GLY A 57 -10.64 -8.75 -0.79
C GLY A 57 -9.23 -8.52 -0.25
N LEU A 58 -9.09 -7.57 0.68
CA LEU A 58 -7.82 -7.27 1.35
C LEU A 58 -7.94 -7.53 2.85
N SER A 59 -6.86 -8.05 3.46
CA SER A 59 -6.73 -8.18 4.92
C SER A 59 -5.27 -8.05 5.37
N GLN A 60 -5.01 -8.17 6.68
CA GLN A 60 -3.67 -8.02 7.28
C GLN A 60 -2.97 -6.72 6.89
N GLY A 61 -3.56 -5.57 7.26
CA GLY A 61 -3.00 -4.27 6.91
C GLY A 61 -2.89 -4.03 5.40
N ASN A 62 -3.82 -4.60 4.62
CA ASN A 62 -3.81 -4.57 3.15
C ASN A 62 -2.57 -5.24 2.51
N LEU A 63 -1.95 -6.21 3.18
CA LEU A 63 -0.85 -7.01 2.61
C LEU A 63 -1.31 -8.38 2.11
N ARG A 64 -2.47 -8.87 2.56
CA ARG A 64 -3.04 -10.14 2.09
C ARG A 64 -4.16 -9.90 1.10
N VAL A 65 -4.03 -10.53 -0.07
CA VAL A 65 -5.02 -10.50 -1.16
C VAL A 65 -5.80 -11.80 -1.17
N HIS A 66 -7.13 -11.71 -1.31
CA HIS A 66 -8.02 -12.84 -1.46
C HIS A 66 -8.90 -12.67 -2.70
N TYR A 67 -9.04 -13.75 -3.48
CA TYR A 67 -10.00 -13.79 -4.57
C TYR A 67 -11.38 -14.20 -4.05
N LYS A 68 -12.41 -13.40 -4.36
CA LYS A 68 -13.81 -13.62 -3.96
C LYS A 68 -14.79 -13.55 -5.15
N GLY A 69 -14.28 -13.71 -6.38
CA GLY A 69 -15.09 -13.79 -7.59
C GLY A 69 -15.58 -15.22 -7.89
N HIS A 70 -16.35 -15.37 -8.97
CA HIS A 70 -16.88 -16.67 -9.39
C HIS A 70 -15.81 -17.60 -10.01
N GLY A 71 -14.80 -17.03 -10.68
CA GLY A 71 -13.66 -17.75 -11.25
C GLY A 71 -14.04 -18.79 -12.31
N LYS A 72 -15.05 -18.55 -13.16
CA LYS A 72 -15.47 -19.52 -14.19
C LYS A 72 -14.59 -19.48 -15.42
N ASN A 73 -14.14 -18.30 -15.83
CA ASN A 73 -13.29 -18.10 -17.00
C ASN A 73 -12.41 -16.85 -16.83
N HIS A 74 -11.59 -16.54 -17.84
CA HIS A 74 -10.66 -15.40 -17.78
C HIS A 74 -11.35 -14.03 -17.61
N LYS A 75 -12.66 -13.90 -17.88
CA LYS A 75 -13.39 -12.63 -17.67
C LYS A 75 -13.62 -12.34 -16.19
N ASP A 76 -13.51 -13.35 -15.34
CA ASP A 76 -13.59 -13.20 -13.88
C ASP A 76 -12.22 -12.91 -13.25
N ALA A 77 -11.17 -12.69 -14.07
CA ALA A 77 -9.86 -12.27 -13.59
C ALA A 77 -9.97 -10.93 -12.86
N ALA A 78 -9.18 -10.77 -11.80
CA ALA A 78 -9.24 -9.61 -10.93
C ALA A 78 -7.83 -9.25 -10.47
N SER A 79 -7.52 -7.97 -10.50
CA SER A 79 -6.22 -7.42 -10.15
C SER A 79 -6.34 -6.35 -9.07
N VAL A 80 -5.21 -6.02 -8.44
CA VAL A 80 -5.06 -4.92 -7.48
C VAL A 80 -3.69 -4.30 -7.67
N ARG A 81 -3.62 -2.97 -7.63
CA ARG A 81 -2.36 -2.23 -7.62
C ARG A 81 -1.94 -1.88 -6.19
N ALA A 82 -0.65 -1.62 -6.00
CA ALA A 82 -0.14 -1.04 -4.76
C ALA A 82 -0.64 0.41 -4.59
N THR A 83 -0.47 0.97 -3.40
CA THR A 83 -0.91 2.35 -3.09
C THR A 83 -0.20 3.44 -3.89
N HIS A 84 1.04 3.20 -4.32
CA HIS A 84 1.86 4.17 -5.05
C HIS A 84 2.68 3.48 -6.16
N PRO A 85 3.04 4.21 -7.24
CA PRO A 85 3.98 3.71 -8.22
C PRO A 85 5.39 3.58 -7.63
N ILE A 86 6.26 2.83 -8.29
CA ILE A 86 7.68 2.70 -7.91
C ILE A 86 8.41 4.01 -8.31
N PRO A 87 9.04 4.74 -7.37
CA PRO A 87 9.81 5.94 -7.69
C PRO A 87 11.06 5.62 -8.53
N ALA A 88 11.35 6.44 -9.54
CA ALA A 88 12.55 6.28 -10.36
C ALA A 88 13.85 6.35 -9.54
N ALA A 89 13.85 7.13 -8.45
CA ALA A 89 14.97 7.26 -7.52
C ALA A 89 15.30 5.96 -6.75
N CYS A 90 14.50 4.90 -6.87
CA CYS A 90 14.88 3.58 -6.35
C CYS A 90 16.13 3.04 -7.06
N GLY A 91 16.32 3.37 -8.34
CA GLY A 91 17.27 2.69 -9.22
C GLY A 91 16.84 1.25 -9.50
N ILE A 92 16.97 0.38 -8.51
CA ILE A 92 16.46 -0.99 -8.53
C ILE A 92 15.37 -1.11 -7.47
N TYR A 93 14.24 -1.73 -7.79
CA TYR A 93 13.15 -1.98 -6.85
C TYR A 93 12.87 -3.47 -6.72
N TYR A 94 12.60 -3.90 -5.49
CA TYR A 94 12.33 -5.31 -5.16
C TYR A 94 11.11 -5.44 -4.26
N PHE A 95 10.27 -6.43 -4.57
CA PHE A 95 9.16 -6.88 -3.73
C PHE A 95 8.97 -8.39 -3.90
N GLU A 96 8.39 -9.03 -2.88
CA GLU A 96 8.09 -10.46 -2.88
C GLU A 96 6.60 -10.68 -2.67
N VAL A 97 6.09 -11.76 -3.27
CA VAL A 97 4.72 -12.23 -3.05
C VAL A 97 4.78 -13.68 -2.63
N LYS A 98 4.30 -13.97 -1.42
CA LYS A 98 4.15 -15.35 -0.95
C LYS A 98 2.79 -15.89 -1.33
N ILE A 99 2.75 -17.00 -2.05
CA ILE A 99 1.52 -17.73 -2.34
C ILE A 99 1.08 -18.48 -1.08
N VAL A 100 0.02 -18.00 -0.42
CA VAL A 100 -0.54 -18.65 0.78
C VAL A 100 -1.37 -19.88 0.40
N SER A 101 -2.13 -19.80 -0.69
CA SER A 101 -2.93 -20.89 -1.24
C SER A 101 -3.09 -20.67 -2.75
N LYS A 102 -3.00 -21.75 -3.53
CA LYS A 102 -3.28 -21.70 -4.98
C LYS A 102 -4.78 -21.58 -5.31
N GLY A 103 -5.67 -21.71 -4.32
CA GLY A 103 -7.11 -21.80 -4.57
C GLY A 103 -7.48 -23.03 -5.40
N ARG A 104 -8.45 -22.90 -6.31
CA ARG A 104 -8.91 -24.01 -7.16
C ARG A 104 -7.86 -24.39 -8.21
N ASP A 105 -7.50 -23.44 -9.08
CA ASP A 105 -6.69 -23.70 -10.27
C ASP A 105 -5.29 -23.05 -10.22
N GLY A 106 -5.04 -22.09 -9.32
CA GLY A 106 -3.73 -21.43 -9.21
C GLY A 106 -3.43 -20.40 -10.31
N TYR A 107 -4.44 -19.86 -10.99
CA TYR A 107 -4.26 -18.77 -11.96
C TYR A 107 -3.94 -17.45 -11.26
N MET A 108 -2.65 -17.24 -11.01
CA MET A 108 -2.12 -16.08 -10.30
C MET A 108 -1.09 -15.37 -11.18
N GLY A 109 -1.33 -14.09 -11.48
CA GLY A 109 -0.37 -13.22 -12.14
C GLY A 109 0.28 -12.28 -11.13
N ILE A 110 1.60 -12.13 -11.20
CA ILE A 110 2.38 -11.18 -10.39
C ILE A 110 3.20 -10.34 -11.38
N GLY A 111 3.14 -9.02 -11.26
CA GLY A 111 3.85 -8.14 -12.18
C GLY A 111 3.58 -6.66 -11.95
N LEU A 112 3.74 -5.88 -13.01
CA LEU A 112 3.61 -4.44 -13.02
C LEU A 112 2.53 -4.01 -14.02
N SER A 113 1.84 -2.93 -13.72
CA SER A 113 0.86 -2.31 -14.61
C SER A 113 0.93 -0.79 -14.48
N ALA A 114 0.68 -0.07 -15.57
CA ALA A 114 0.43 1.36 -15.50
C ALA A 114 -0.88 1.67 -14.73
N GLN A 115 -1.01 2.92 -14.31
CA GLN A 115 -2.26 3.40 -13.71
C GLN A 115 -3.40 3.34 -14.73
N GLY A 116 -4.61 2.97 -14.28
CA GLY A 116 -5.80 2.94 -15.13
C GLY A 116 -5.93 1.70 -16.04
N VAL A 117 -4.99 0.77 -15.99
CA VAL A 117 -5.13 -0.53 -16.68
C VAL A 117 -6.22 -1.35 -15.99
N ASN A 118 -7.11 -1.97 -16.77
CA ASN A 118 -8.15 -2.89 -16.30
C ASN A 118 -7.64 -4.34 -16.30
#